data_AF-A0A370L9X5-F1
#
_entry.id   AF-A0A370L9X5-F1
#
_cell.length_a   1.000
_cell.length_b   1.000
_cell.length_c   1.000
_cell.angle_alpha   90.00
_cell.angle_beta   90.00
_cell.angle_gamma   90.00
#
_symmetry.space_group_name_H-M   'P 1'
#
loop_
_entity.id
_entity.type
_entity.pdbx_description
1 polymer ?
#
loop_
_entity_poly.entity_id
_entity_poly.type
_entity_poly.pdbx_seq_one_letter_code
_entity_poly.pdbx_strand_id
1 'polypeptide(L)'
;MCIVCRHPDRIAIEAALEAGRSLRAVAADYPGLNRNSLHRHRTEHMTSAPTGEAAASIPNTAPQSFPAPPTVRRRTRPIDEAQRLDIALRMKARGCTRADIARALNVHPSTVGEIVRRATDNAVERVRAQTIEELVSEHRAERHARVQALHAVLDGATLRNDARTIVEVIRELRHEAKEDREWMRELGAFDRFRVHVAVDRDKAPGQEGAEFMQEALREMVTAFGSLDPDERLSLAPAGPAH
;
A
#
# COMPACT_ATOMS: atom_id res chain seq x y z
N MET A 1 -0.35 -35.30 4.36
CA MET A 1 -0.66 -36.27 5.44
C MET A 1 -0.84 -35.46 6.72
N CYS A 2 -2.08 -35.28 7.19
CA CYS A 2 -2.41 -34.33 8.29
C CYS A 2 -2.06 -34.93 9.66
N ILE A 3 -1.35 -34.16 10.50
CA ILE A 3 -0.92 -34.58 11.85
C ILE A 3 -2.13 -34.85 12.76
N VAL A 4 -3.19 -34.04 12.65
CA VAL A 4 -4.42 -34.19 13.44
C VAL A 4 -5.15 -35.50 13.10
N CYS A 5 -5.13 -35.93 11.83
CA CYS A 5 -5.74 -37.20 11.42
C CYS A 5 -5.06 -38.44 12.02
N ARG A 6 -3.79 -38.33 12.43
CA ARG A 6 -3.03 -39.40 13.08
C ARG A 6 -3.00 -39.29 14.61
N HIS A 7 -3.55 -38.22 15.17
CA HIS A 7 -3.53 -38.00 16.61
C HIS A 7 -4.46 -39.01 17.31
N PRO A 8 -4.06 -39.65 18.42
CA PRO A 8 -4.92 -40.60 19.14
C PRO A 8 -6.24 -39.96 19.56
N ASP A 9 -6.20 -38.69 19.99
CA ASP A 9 -7.37 -37.92 20.42
C ASP A 9 -8.09 -37.17 19.28
N ARG A 10 -7.98 -37.61 18.02
CA ARG A 10 -8.56 -36.93 16.85
C ARG A 10 -10.03 -36.54 17.07
N ILE A 11 -10.84 -37.46 17.58
CA ILE A 11 -12.28 -37.27 17.76
C ILE A 11 -12.55 -36.13 18.76
N ALA A 12 -11.79 -36.07 19.86
CA ALA A 12 -11.94 -35.02 20.87
C ALA A 12 -11.51 -33.64 20.33
N ILE A 13 -10.44 -33.60 19.51
CA ILE A 13 -9.98 -32.39 18.83
C ILE A 13 -11.04 -31.88 17.85
N GLU A 14 -11.63 -32.76 17.02
CA GLU A 14 -12.69 -32.40 16.07
C GLU A 14 -13.93 -31.86 16.80
N ALA A 15 -14.40 -32.54 17.85
CA ALA A 15 -15.52 -32.07 18.67
C ALA A 15 -15.25 -30.70 19.31
N ALA A 16 -14.04 -30.44 19.80
CA ALA A 16 -13.66 -29.13 20.36
C ALA A 16 -13.68 -28.02 19.30
N LEU A 17 -13.28 -28.34 18.06
CA LEU A 17 -13.32 -27.40 16.93
C LEU A 17 -14.75 -27.13 16.45
N GLU A 18 -15.62 -28.14 16.42
CA GLU A 18 -17.05 -28.01 16.12
C GLU A 18 -17.80 -27.19 17.18
N ALA A 19 -17.44 -27.37 18.45
CA ALA A 19 -17.93 -26.55 19.56
C ALA A 19 -17.44 -25.09 19.52
N GLY A 20 -16.63 -24.70 18.52
CA GLY A 20 -16.18 -23.33 18.31
C GLY A 20 -15.05 -22.88 19.23
N ARG A 21 -14.34 -23.79 19.91
CA ARG A 21 -13.18 -23.41 20.74
C ARG A 21 -12.10 -22.80 19.86
N SER A 22 -11.39 -21.81 20.42
CA SER A 22 -10.30 -21.15 19.70
C SER A 22 -9.15 -22.13 19.41
N LEU A 23 -8.53 -22.00 18.23
CA LEU A 23 -7.40 -22.86 17.83
C LEU A 23 -6.23 -22.82 18.83
N ARG A 24 -6.05 -21.68 19.53
CA ARG A 24 -5.02 -21.52 20.56
C ARG A 24 -5.32 -22.34 21.81
N ALA A 25 -6.58 -22.35 22.25
CA ALA A 25 -6.99 -23.15 23.41
C ALA A 25 -6.87 -24.65 23.12
N VAL A 26 -7.30 -25.09 21.94
CA VAL A 26 -7.15 -26.48 21.51
C VAL A 26 -5.66 -26.87 21.42
N ALA A 27 -4.79 -26.02 20.86
CA ALA A 27 -3.35 -26.31 20.81
C ALA A 27 -2.68 -26.38 22.21
N ALA A 28 -3.24 -25.72 23.22
CA ALA A 28 -2.72 -25.79 24.59
C ALA A 28 -3.08 -27.11 25.28
N ASP A 29 -4.26 -27.66 24.98
CA ASP A 29 -4.77 -28.89 25.60
C ASP A 29 -4.13 -30.16 24.99
N TYR A 30 -3.60 -30.08 23.77
CA TYR A 30 -3.02 -31.22 23.03
C TYR A 30 -1.55 -30.98 22.66
N PRO A 31 -0.59 -31.52 23.44
CA PRO A 31 0.84 -31.37 23.19
C PRO A 31 1.25 -31.88 21.80
N GLY A 32 2.12 -31.13 21.11
CA GLY A 32 2.59 -31.50 19.77
C GLY A 32 1.70 -31.02 18.62
N LEU A 33 0.54 -30.43 18.90
CA LEU A 33 -0.26 -29.72 17.91
C LEU A 33 0.06 -28.23 17.93
N ASN A 34 0.27 -27.67 16.74
CA ASN A 34 0.40 -26.22 16.56
C ASN A 34 -0.85 -25.65 15.88
N ARG A 35 -1.05 -24.33 16.03
CA ARG A 35 -2.20 -23.60 15.48
C ARG A 35 -2.36 -23.81 13.96
N ASN A 36 -1.26 -23.88 13.21
CA ASN A 36 -1.29 -24.04 11.75
C ASN A 36 -1.79 -25.43 11.34
N SER A 37 -1.40 -26.49 12.04
CA SER A 37 -1.87 -27.86 11.81
C SER A 37 -3.37 -27.99 12.05
N LEU A 38 -3.88 -27.40 13.14
CA LEU A 38 -5.31 -27.36 13.43
C LEU A 38 -6.10 -26.56 12.39
N HIS A 39 -5.57 -25.42 11.94
CA HIS A 39 -6.18 -24.63 10.88
C HIS A 39 -6.30 -25.43 9.57
N ARG A 40 -5.22 -26.06 9.12
CA ARG A 40 -5.23 -26.89 7.89
C ARG A 40 -6.20 -28.05 8.01
N HIS A 41 -6.23 -28.75 9.17
CA HIS A 41 -7.18 -29.83 9.41
C HIS A 41 -8.63 -29.37 9.27
N ARG A 42 -8.98 -28.26 9.92
CA ARG A 42 -10.34 -27.70 9.85
C ARG A 42 -10.75 -27.39 8.42
N THR A 43 -9.88 -26.74 7.64
CA THR A 43 -10.20 -26.32 6.27
C THR A 43 -10.22 -27.48 5.27
N GLU A 44 -9.32 -28.45 5.41
CA GLU A 44 -9.12 -29.51 4.42
C GLU A 44 -9.96 -30.77 4.72
N HIS A 45 -10.36 -30.99 5.98
CA HIS A 45 -11.02 -32.24 6.41
C HIS A 45 -12.40 -32.07 7.05
N MET A 46 -12.70 -30.94 7.70
CA MET A 46 -14.00 -30.76 8.39
C MET A 46 -15.07 -30.07 7.53
N THR A 47 -14.68 -29.27 6.54
CA THR A 47 -15.60 -28.51 5.69
C THR A 47 -16.36 -29.34 4.64
N SER A 48 -16.25 -30.67 4.70
CA SER A 48 -16.80 -31.60 3.70
C SER A 48 -18.06 -32.34 4.17
N ALA A 49 -18.74 -31.90 5.22
CA ALA A 49 -20.08 -32.42 5.51
C ALA A 49 -21.07 -31.78 4.52
N PRO A 50 -21.58 -32.54 3.51
CA PRO A 50 -22.67 -32.03 2.69
C PRO A 50 -23.87 -31.88 3.62
N THR A 51 -24.26 -30.64 3.89
CA THR A 51 -25.56 -30.33 4.48
C THR A 51 -26.59 -30.94 3.55
N GLY A 52 -27.18 -32.06 3.97
CA GLY A 52 -28.27 -32.72 3.27
C GLY A 52 -29.48 -31.80 3.28
N GLU A 53 -29.61 -30.96 2.27
CA GLU A 53 -30.90 -30.41 1.88
C GLU A 53 -31.72 -31.52 1.25
N ALA A 54 -32.87 -31.79 1.87
CA ALA A 54 -33.87 -32.73 1.43
C ALA A 54 -34.27 -32.43 -0.03
N ALA A 55 -33.94 -33.38 -0.91
CA ALA A 55 -34.43 -33.39 -2.28
C ALA A 55 -35.94 -33.68 -2.26
N ALA A 56 -36.75 -32.62 -2.24
CA ALA A 56 -38.15 -32.70 -2.62
C ALA A 56 -38.22 -33.07 -4.11
N SER A 57 -38.72 -34.26 -4.40
CA SER A 57 -38.97 -34.74 -5.77
C SER A 57 -39.99 -33.83 -6.46
N ILE A 58 -39.52 -33.06 -7.44
CA ILE A 58 -40.37 -32.34 -8.39
C ILE A 58 -40.71 -33.31 -9.54
N PRO A 59 -42.00 -33.47 -9.90
CA PRO A 59 -42.41 -34.35 -10.98
C PRO A 59 -41.92 -33.86 -12.34
N ASN A 60 -41.27 -34.77 -13.04
CA ASN A 60 -40.78 -34.67 -14.41
C ASN A 60 -41.94 -34.36 -15.37
N THR A 61 -42.08 -33.10 -15.76
CA THR A 61 -43.05 -32.64 -16.77
C THR A 61 -42.33 -32.50 -18.11
N ALA A 62 -42.86 -33.17 -19.13
CA ALA A 62 -42.29 -33.30 -20.47
C ALA A 62 -41.94 -31.94 -21.14
N PRO A 63 -40.91 -31.91 -22.00
CA PRO A 63 -40.41 -30.67 -22.59
C PRO A 63 -41.38 -30.12 -23.63
N GLN A 64 -42.05 -29.00 -23.31
CA GLN A 64 -42.65 -28.14 -24.33
C GLN A 64 -41.54 -27.46 -25.11
N SER A 65 -41.55 -27.66 -26.43
CA SER A 65 -40.65 -27.03 -27.38
C SER A 65 -40.92 -25.53 -27.48
N PHE A 66 -40.22 -24.74 -26.67
CA PHE A 66 -40.16 -23.29 -26.86
C PHE A 66 -39.26 -22.96 -28.05
N PRO A 67 -39.64 -21.99 -28.90
CA PRO A 67 -38.78 -21.50 -29.97
C PRO A 67 -37.48 -20.95 -29.36
N ALA A 68 -36.34 -21.39 -29.90
CA ALA A 68 -35.02 -21.03 -29.44
C ALA A 68 -34.91 -19.50 -29.26
N PRO A 69 -34.56 -18.99 -28.06
CA PRO A 69 -34.34 -17.56 -27.87
C PRO A 69 -33.20 -17.12 -28.80
N PRO A 70 -33.30 -15.91 -29.39
CA PRO A 70 -32.21 -15.39 -30.21
C PRO A 70 -30.93 -15.42 -29.39
N THR A 71 -29.91 -16.09 -29.91
CA THR A 71 -28.57 -16.13 -29.32
C THR A 71 -27.98 -14.73 -29.46
N VAL A 72 -28.37 -13.84 -28.54
CA VAL A 72 -27.72 -12.55 -28.35
C VAL A 72 -26.32 -12.86 -27.87
N ARG A 73 -25.37 -12.94 -28.81
CA ARG A 73 -23.94 -12.99 -28.54
C ARG A 73 -23.61 -11.71 -27.79
N ARG A 74 -23.69 -11.74 -26.46
CA ARG A 74 -23.22 -10.66 -25.60
C ARG A 74 -21.75 -10.50 -25.91
N ARG A 75 -21.43 -9.48 -26.71
CA ARG A 75 -20.09 -8.96 -26.85
C ARG A 75 -19.72 -8.44 -25.47
N THR A 76 -19.10 -9.27 -24.66
CA THR A 76 -18.49 -8.82 -23.42
C THR A 76 -17.37 -7.88 -23.84
N ARG A 77 -17.58 -6.58 -23.58
CA ARG A 77 -16.51 -5.60 -23.69
C ARG A 77 -15.32 -6.12 -22.86
N PRO A 78 -14.09 -6.10 -23.38
CA PRO A 78 -12.93 -6.53 -22.60
C PRO A 78 -12.91 -5.74 -21.29
N ILE A 79 -12.85 -6.46 -20.17
CA ILE A 79 -12.78 -5.85 -18.84
C ILE A 79 -11.39 -5.24 -18.72
N ASP A 80 -11.36 -3.94 -18.43
CA ASP A 80 -10.12 -3.22 -18.17
C ASP A 80 -9.37 -3.81 -16.96
N GLU A 81 -8.05 -3.72 -16.96
CA GLU A 81 -7.22 -4.32 -15.93
C GLU A 81 -7.51 -3.73 -14.55
N ALA A 82 -7.72 -2.42 -14.46
CA ALA A 82 -8.09 -1.77 -13.21
C ALA A 82 -9.43 -2.30 -12.66
N GLN A 83 -10.41 -2.51 -13.55
CA GLN A 83 -11.70 -3.09 -13.19
C GLN A 83 -11.55 -4.55 -12.73
N ARG A 84 -10.68 -5.34 -13.36
CA ARG A 84 -10.42 -6.73 -12.96
C ARG A 84 -9.86 -6.83 -11.54
N LEU A 85 -8.89 -5.97 -11.20
CA LEU A 85 -8.30 -5.93 -9.86
C LEU A 85 -9.33 -5.54 -8.79
N ASP A 86 -10.17 -4.54 -9.08
CA ASP A 86 -11.22 -4.09 -8.18
C ASP A 86 -12.31 -5.17 -7.95
N ILE A 87 -12.76 -5.84 -9.01
CA ILE A 87 -13.70 -6.96 -8.91
C ILE A 87 -13.10 -8.09 -8.06
N ALA A 88 -11.82 -8.44 -8.28
CA ALA A 88 -11.13 -9.47 -7.52
C ALA A 88 -11.10 -9.17 -6.01
N LEU A 89 -10.79 -7.93 -5.63
CA LEU A 89 -10.80 -7.50 -4.23
C LEU A 89 -12.20 -7.55 -3.63
N ARG A 90 -13.21 -7.01 -4.32
CA ARG A 90 -14.60 -7.02 -3.83
C ARG A 90 -15.12 -8.44 -3.63
N MET A 91 -14.84 -9.36 -4.55
CA MET A 91 -15.24 -10.75 -4.40
C MET A 91 -14.49 -11.46 -3.27
N LYS A 92 -13.18 -11.21 -3.12
CA LYS A 92 -12.41 -11.74 -1.99
C LYS A 92 -12.95 -11.25 -0.65
N ALA A 93 -13.29 -9.97 -0.53
CA ALA A 93 -13.85 -9.38 0.69
C ALA A 93 -15.22 -9.99 1.05
N ARG A 94 -15.98 -10.46 0.05
CA ARG A 94 -17.25 -11.20 0.24
C ARG A 94 -17.07 -12.68 0.58
N GLY A 95 -15.83 -13.17 0.68
CA GLY A 95 -15.54 -14.58 0.94
C GLY A 95 -15.73 -15.51 -0.25
N CYS A 96 -15.84 -14.98 -1.49
CA CYS A 96 -15.94 -15.81 -2.69
C CYS A 96 -14.69 -16.69 -2.85
N THR A 97 -14.88 -17.91 -3.36
CA THR A 97 -13.76 -18.84 -3.56
C THR A 97 -12.89 -18.41 -4.75
N ARG A 98 -11.65 -18.93 -4.83
CA ARG A 98 -10.77 -18.67 -5.98
C ARG A 98 -11.41 -19.11 -7.30
N ALA A 99 -12.18 -20.19 -7.30
CA ALA A 99 -12.88 -20.66 -8.50
C ALA A 99 -13.99 -19.68 -8.92
N ASP A 100 -14.70 -19.06 -7.98
CA ASP A 100 -15.73 -18.06 -8.28
C ASP A 100 -15.11 -16.80 -8.90
N ILE A 101 -14.00 -16.33 -8.32
CA ILE A 101 -13.27 -15.18 -8.83
C ILE A 101 -12.71 -15.48 -10.23
N ALA A 102 -12.16 -16.69 -10.45
CA ALA A 102 -11.66 -17.14 -11.75
C ALA A 102 -12.76 -17.09 -12.82
N ARG A 103 -13.95 -17.63 -12.49
CA ARG A 103 -15.11 -17.61 -13.38
C ARG A 103 -15.58 -16.20 -13.69
N ALA A 104 -15.68 -15.33 -12.68
CA ALA A 104 -16.12 -13.95 -12.85
C ALA A 104 -15.16 -13.12 -13.73
N LEU A 105 -13.85 -13.38 -13.64
CA LEU A 105 -12.83 -12.67 -14.40
C LEU A 105 -12.47 -13.35 -15.73
N ASN A 106 -13.06 -14.51 -16.03
CA ASN A 106 -12.73 -15.36 -17.17
C ASN A 106 -11.22 -15.68 -17.24
N VAL A 107 -10.63 -16.09 -16.11
CA VAL A 107 -9.22 -16.47 -15.99
C VAL A 107 -9.07 -17.87 -15.40
N HIS A 108 -7.88 -18.44 -15.51
CA HIS A 108 -7.56 -19.72 -14.87
C HIS A 108 -7.47 -19.57 -13.33
N PRO A 109 -7.96 -20.52 -12.51
CA PRO A 109 -7.92 -20.43 -11.04
C PRO A 109 -6.53 -20.23 -10.43
N SER A 110 -5.47 -20.70 -11.10
CA SER A 110 -4.08 -20.52 -10.64
C SER A 110 -3.61 -19.05 -10.69
N THR A 111 -4.15 -18.22 -11.58
CA THR A 111 -3.75 -16.81 -11.71
C THR A 111 -4.46 -15.90 -10.73
N VAL A 112 -5.55 -16.36 -10.11
CA VAL A 112 -6.35 -15.57 -9.16
C VAL A 112 -5.53 -15.13 -7.94
N GLY A 113 -4.64 -16.00 -7.45
CA GLY A 113 -3.76 -15.65 -6.32
C GLY A 113 -2.90 -14.43 -6.62
N GLU A 114 -2.36 -14.38 -7.83
CA GLU A 114 -1.53 -13.28 -8.30
C GLU A 114 -2.31 -11.99 -8.51
N ILE A 115 -3.47 -12.10 -9.17
CA ILE A 115 -4.37 -10.97 -9.39
C ILE A 115 -4.79 -10.35 -8.05
N VAL A 116 -5.13 -11.18 -7.07
CA VAL A 116 -5.51 -10.72 -5.73
C VAL A 116 -4.35 -10.05 -5.00
N ARG A 117 -3.14 -10.60 -5.10
CA ARG A 117 -1.93 -10.01 -4.50
C ARG A 117 -1.68 -8.62 -5.08
N ARG A 118 -1.57 -8.54 -6.41
CA ARG A 118 -1.38 -7.28 -7.14
C ARG A 118 -2.50 -6.27 -6.85
N ALA A 119 -3.74 -6.72 -6.77
CA ALA A 119 -4.86 -5.83 -6.43
C ALA A 119 -4.73 -5.27 -5.01
N THR A 120 -4.31 -6.10 -4.05
CA THR A 120 -4.09 -5.69 -2.65
C THR A 120 -2.96 -4.69 -2.57
N ASP A 121 -1.83 -4.94 -3.24
CA ASP A 121 -0.70 -4.01 -3.30
C ASP A 121 -1.12 -2.67 -3.91
N ASN A 122 -1.86 -2.68 -5.01
CA ASN A 122 -2.40 -1.46 -5.63
C ASN A 122 -3.39 -0.72 -4.71
N ALA A 123 -4.18 -1.43 -3.91
CA ALA A 123 -5.07 -0.80 -2.95
C ALA A 123 -4.29 -0.13 -1.81
N VAL A 124 -3.26 -0.81 -1.28
CA VAL A 124 -2.36 -0.25 -0.27
C VAL A 124 -1.64 0.99 -0.79
N GLU A 125 -1.12 0.94 -2.02
CA GLU A 125 -0.44 2.09 -2.63
C GLU A 125 -1.39 3.28 -2.86
N ARG A 126 -2.65 3.03 -3.23
CA ARG A 126 -3.66 4.10 -3.31
C ARG A 126 -3.96 4.72 -1.96
N VAL A 127 -4.15 3.92 -0.91
CA VAL A 127 -4.38 4.42 0.45
C VAL A 127 -3.17 5.23 0.91
N ARG A 128 -1.95 4.72 0.71
CA ARG A 128 -0.72 5.45 1.02
C ARG A 128 -0.66 6.80 0.30
N ALA A 129 -0.92 6.81 -1.01
CA ALA A 129 -0.93 8.04 -1.80
C ALA A 129 -1.95 9.05 -1.27
N GLN A 130 -3.18 8.60 -0.98
CA GLN A 130 -4.23 9.46 -0.45
C GLN A 130 -3.87 9.99 0.94
N THR A 131 -3.38 9.15 1.85
CA THR A 131 -2.97 9.59 3.19
C THR A 131 -1.82 10.59 3.14
N ILE A 132 -0.86 10.41 2.23
CA ILE A 132 0.22 11.39 2.03
C ILE A 132 -0.36 12.73 1.56
N GLU A 133 -1.27 12.72 0.58
CA GLU A 133 -1.91 13.94 0.07
C GLU A 133 -2.72 14.66 1.17
N GLU A 134 -3.46 13.90 1.97
CA GLU A 134 -4.22 14.41 3.12
C GLU A 134 -3.29 15.06 4.16
N LEU A 135 -2.20 14.38 4.56
CA LEU A 135 -1.22 14.92 5.51
C LEU A 135 -0.52 16.17 4.98
N VAL A 136 -0.17 16.18 3.68
CA VAL A 136 0.43 17.35 3.01
C VAL A 136 -0.55 18.53 3.00
N SER A 137 -1.83 18.25 2.72
CA SER A 137 -2.88 19.27 2.72
C SER A 137 -3.11 19.83 4.12
N GLU A 138 -3.19 18.98 5.14
CA GLU A 138 -3.35 19.36 6.54
C GLU A 138 -2.18 20.24 7.01
N HIS A 139 -0.95 19.81 6.75
CA HIS A 139 0.24 20.59 7.09
C HIS A 139 0.26 21.97 6.43
N ARG A 140 -0.10 22.04 5.14
CA ARG A 140 -0.23 23.32 4.42
C ARG A 140 -1.29 24.23 5.03
N ALA A 141 -2.42 23.67 5.43
CA ALA A 141 -3.51 24.44 6.05
C ALA A 141 -3.11 24.98 7.43
N GLU A 142 -2.51 24.14 8.29
CA GLU A 142 -2.03 24.55 9.61
C GLU A 142 -1.01 25.69 9.49
N ARG A 143 -0.04 25.50 8.61
CA ARG A 143 1.01 26.49 8.33
C ARG A 143 0.45 27.80 7.79
N HIS A 144 -0.49 27.73 6.86
CA HIS A 144 -1.16 28.93 6.33
C HIS A 144 -1.88 29.70 7.44
N ALA A 145 -2.59 29.00 8.33
CA ALA A 145 -3.24 29.63 9.48
C ALA A 145 -2.22 30.28 10.43
N ARG A 146 -1.08 29.63 10.67
CA ARG A 146 -0.01 30.17 11.52
C ARG A 146 0.63 31.43 10.92
N VAL A 147 0.92 31.43 9.63
CA VAL A 147 1.44 32.61 8.90
C VAL A 147 0.43 33.76 8.90
N GLN A 148 -0.87 33.48 8.69
CA GLN A 148 -1.92 34.49 8.81
C GLN A 148 -1.98 35.11 10.22
N ALA A 149 -1.85 34.29 11.27
CA ALA A 149 -1.81 34.78 12.65
C ALA A 149 -0.60 35.70 12.89
N LEU A 150 0.59 35.35 12.38
CA LEU A 150 1.78 36.19 12.47
C LEU A 150 1.57 37.54 11.75
N HIS A 151 0.97 37.55 10.56
CA HIS A 151 0.63 38.78 9.85
C HIS A 151 -0.33 39.67 10.66
N ALA A 152 -1.36 39.08 11.28
CA ALA A 152 -2.27 39.85 12.14
C ALA A 152 -1.56 40.48 13.34
N VAL A 153 -0.59 39.78 13.96
CA VAL A 153 0.24 40.34 15.03
C VAL A 153 1.13 41.47 14.51
N LEU A 154 1.73 41.30 13.33
CA LEU A 154 2.56 42.31 12.68
C LEU A 154 1.77 43.60 12.42
N ASP A 155 0.55 43.48 11.88
CA ASP A 155 -0.34 44.62 11.61
C ASP A 155 -0.66 45.36 12.92
N GLY A 156 -1.01 44.62 13.98
CA GLY A 156 -1.26 45.18 15.29
C GLY A 156 -0.05 45.88 15.92
N ALA A 157 1.15 45.30 15.79
CA ALA A 157 2.38 45.90 16.29
C ALA A 157 2.77 47.16 15.51
N THR A 158 2.53 47.17 14.19
CA THR A 158 2.76 48.31 13.31
C THR A 158 1.88 49.49 13.70
N LEU A 159 0.58 49.25 13.97
CA LEU A 159 -0.34 50.30 14.43
C LEU A 159 0.08 50.91 15.78
N ARG A 160 0.69 50.11 16.67
CA ARG A 160 1.21 50.57 17.97
C ARG A 160 2.63 51.14 17.92
N ASN A 161 3.29 51.09 16.77
CA ASN A 161 4.70 51.41 16.60
C ASN A 161 5.62 50.63 17.57
N ASP A 162 5.30 49.35 17.83
CA ASP A 162 6.08 48.48 18.70
C ASP A 162 7.19 47.78 17.91
N ALA A 163 8.32 48.47 17.77
CA ALA A 163 9.47 48.01 17.01
C ALA A 163 10.01 46.64 17.44
N ARG A 164 9.92 46.30 18.74
CA ARG A 164 10.43 45.02 19.24
C ARG A 164 9.58 43.87 18.72
N THR A 165 8.26 43.97 18.88
CA THR A 165 7.32 42.94 18.40
C THR A 165 7.41 42.79 16.89
N ILE A 166 7.57 43.89 16.14
CA ILE A 166 7.75 43.86 14.68
C ILE A 166 8.97 43.00 14.30
N VAL A 167 10.12 43.22 14.95
CA VAL A 167 11.35 42.46 14.65
C VAL A 167 11.21 40.98 15.00
N GLU A 168 10.59 40.66 16.14
CA GLU A 168 10.35 39.28 16.57
C GLU A 168 9.43 38.54 15.57
N VAL A 169 8.34 39.16 15.13
CA VAL A 169 7.41 38.56 14.14
C VAL A 169 8.08 38.39 12.77
N ILE A 170 8.89 39.36 12.31
CA ILE A 170 9.63 39.23 11.05
C ILE A 170 10.63 38.07 11.11
N ARG A 171 11.29 37.86 12.25
CA ARG A 171 12.19 36.73 12.45
C ARG A 171 11.44 35.40 12.35
N GLU A 172 10.27 35.32 12.96
CA GLU A 172 9.44 34.12 12.94
C GLU A 172 8.92 33.81 11.53
N LEU A 173 8.43 34.82 10.80
CA LEU A 173 8.02 34.67 9.39
C LEU A 173 9.16 34.15 8.50
N ARG A 174 10.41 34.58 8.76
CA ARG A 174 11.59 34.06 8.05
C ARG A 174 11.90 32.62 8.43
N HIS A 175 11.73 32.26 9.71
CA HIS A 175 11.91 30.90 10.18
C HIS A 175 10.91 29.97 9.52
N GLU A 176 9.63 30.33 9.54
CA GLU A 176 8.57 29.63 8.82
C GLU A 176 8.95 29.46 7.35
N ALA A 177 9.32 30.53 6.62
CA ALA A 177 9.70 30.42 5.21
C ALA A 177 10.93 29.52 4.96
N LYS A 178 11.81 29.34 5.95
CA LYS A 178 12.91 28.38 5.88
C LYS A 178 12.40 26.95 6.04
N GLU A 179 11.57 26.69 7.03
CA GLU A 179 10.96 25.37 7.27
C GLU A 179 10.15 24.90 6.06
N ASP A 180 9.43 25.80 5.38
CA ASP A 180 8.70 25.48 4.14
C ASP A 180 9.61 24.89 3.07
N ARG A 181 10.78 25.49 2.89
CA ARG A 181 11.75 25.08 1.87
C ARG A 181 12.41 23.76 2.24
N GLU A 182 12.66 23.53 3.52
CA GLU A 182 13.19 22.26 4.02
C GLU A 182 12.15 21.15 3.83
N TRP A 183 10.91 21.39 4.21
CA TRP A 183 9.81 20.43 4.03
C TRP A 183 9.52 20.15 2.55
N MET A 184 9.47 21.17 1.68
CA MET A 184 9.30 20.98 0.24
C MET A 184 10.48 20.23 -0.38
N ARG A 185 11.69 20.39 0.16
CA ARG A 185 12.87 19.60 -0.26
C ARG A 185 12.72 18.14 0.17
N GLU A 186 12.28 17.87 1.39
CA GLU A 186 12.03 16.53 1.90
C GLU A 186 10.92 15.82 1.12
N LEU A 187 9.80 16.51 0.86
CA LEU A 187 8.73 16.00 0.00
C LEU A 187 9.22 15.76 -1.43
N GLY A 188 9.98 16.69 -2.02
CA GLY A 188 10.53 16.50 -3.36
C GLY A 188 11.58 15.39 -3.44
N ALA A 189 12.27 15.06 -2.34
CA ALA A 189 13.11 13.88 -2.23
C ALA A 189 12.26 12.60 -2.12
N PHE A 190 11.14 12.66 -1.40
CA PHE A 190 10.18 11.56 -1.27
C PHE A 190 9.45 11.25 -2.59
N ASP A 191 9.08 12.28 -3.36
CA ASP A 191 8.46 12.13 -4.68
C ASP A 191 9.44 11.51 -5.69
N ARG A 192 10.71 11.93 -5.67
CA ARG A 192 11.75 11.30 -6.49
C ARG A 192 11.98 9.84 -6.09
N PHE A 193 12.01 9.54 -4.79
CA PHE A 193 12.06 8.16 -4.30
C PHE A 193 10.85 7.34 -4.77
N ARG A 194 9.62 7.87 -4.69
CA ARG A 194 8.41 7.20 -5.19
C ARG A 194 8.46 6.92 -6.69
N VAL A 195 8.89 7.90 -7.50
CA VAL A 195 8.98 7.76 -8.96
C VAL A 195 10.04 6.71 -9.34
N HIS A 196 11.16 6.63 -8.62
CA HIS A 196 12.20 5.65 -8.91
C HIS A 196 11.86 4.23 -8.40
N VAL A 197 11.31 4.09 -7.19
CA VAL A 197 10.97 2.79 -6.59
C VAL A 197 9.78 2.11 -7.29
N ALA A 198 8.89 2.87 -7.94
CA ALA A 198 7.76 2.31 -8.66
C ALA A 198 8.15 1.63 -9.98
N VAL A 199 9.35 1.89 -10.52
CA VAL A 199 9.74 1.46 -11.87
C VAL A 199 10.49 0.12 -11.87
N ASP A 200 11.13 -0.30 -10.76
CA ASP A 200 12.01 -1.48 -10.76
C ASP A 200 11.71 -2.49 -9.63
N ARG A 201 10.52 -3.12 -9.68
CA ARG A 201 10.16 -4.22 -8.74
C ARG A 201 11.04 -5.48 -8.87
N ASP A 202 11.88 -5.57 -9.90
CA ASP A 202 12.81 -6.70 -10.11
C ASP A 202 14.20 -6.48 -9.49
N LYS A 203 14.48 -5.28 -8.95
CA LYS A 203 15.76 -5.01 -8.27
C LYS A 203 15.75 -5.50 -6.83
N ALA A 204 16.90 -5.99 -6.37
CA ALA A 204 17.05 -6.46 -5.00
C ALA A 204 16.87 -5.28 -4.01
N PRO A 205 16.24 -5.49 -2.84
CA PRO A 205 16.10 -4.45 -1.84
C PRO A 205 17.48 -3.87 -1.47
N GLY A 206 17.64 -2.55 -1.62
CA GLY A 206 18.89 -1.81 -1.39
C GLY A 206 19.72 -1.52 -2.63
N GLN A 207 19.42 -2.14 -3.78
CA GLN A 207 20.15 -1.92 -5.03
C GLN A 207 19.92 -0.51 -5.60
N GLU A 208 18.69 0.01 -5.54
CA GLU A 208 18.38 1.37 -5.96
C GLU A 208 19.06 2.44 -5.10
N GLY A 209 19.16 2.19 -3.78
CA GLY A 209 19.90 3.08 -2.88
C GLY A 209 21.40 3.11 -3.23
N ALA A 210 21.97 1.97 -3.62
CA ALA A 210 23.34 1.89 -4.09
C ALA A 210 23.54 2.59 -5.44
N GLU A 211 22.61 2.43 -6.39
CA GLU A 211 22.64 3.11 -7.69
C GLU A 211 22.52 4.63 -7.52
N PHE A 212 21.61 5.10 -6.66
CA PHE A 212 21.47 6.53 -6.36
C PHE A 212 22.71 7.12 -5.69
N MET A 213 23.31 6.41 -4.73
CA MET A 213 24.57 6.86 -4.10
C MET A 213 25.72 6.89 -5.11
N GLN A 214 25.78 5.93 -6.05
CA GLN A 214 26.79 5.91 -7.11
C GLN A 214 26.59 7.05 -8.12
N GLU A 215 25.35 7.38 -8.47
CA GLU A 215 25.02 8.51 -9.34
C GLU A 215 25.36 9.85 -8.68
N ALA A 216 24.96 10.04 -7.42
CA ALA A 216 25.32 11.24 -6.65
C ALA A 216 26.84 11.40 -6.49
N LEU A 217 27.59 10.31 -6.26
CA LEU A 217 29.05 10.33 -6.24
C LEU A 217 29.63 10.69 -7.61
N ARG A 218 29.03 10.21 -8.71
CA ARG A 218 29.47 10.55 -10.07
C ARG A 218 29.22 12.02 -10.39
N GLU A 219 28.07 12.57 -9.97
CA GLU A 219 27.78 14.00 -10.12
C GLU A 219 28.75 14.86 -9.30
N MET A 220 29.03 14.48 -8.05
CA MET A 220 30.03 15.16 -7.22
C MET A 220 31.41 15.12 -7.86
N VAL A 221 31.88 13.95 -8.31
CA VAL A 221 33.19 13.83 -9.00
C VAL A 221 33.22 14.67 -10.27
N THR A 222 32.12 14.79 -11.00
CA THR A 222 32.03 15.64 -12.19
C THR A 222 32.11 17.12 -11.82
N ALA A 223 31.36 17.56 -10.80
CA ALA A 223 31.35 18.93 -10.33
C ALA A 223 32.69 19.38 -9.71
N PHE A 224 33.41 18.47 -9.04
CA PHE A 224 34.73 18.74 -8.45
C PHE A 224 35.89 18.48 -9.40
N GLY A 225 35.70 17.65 -10.42
CA GLY A 225 36.68 17.30 -11.46
C GLY A 225 36.69 18.28 -12.63
N SER A 226 35.65 19.08 -12.83
CA SER A 226 35.63 20.20 -13.78
C SER A 226 36.28 21.47 -13.26
N LEU A 227 36.80 21.46 -12.02
CA LEU A 227 37.65 22.54 -11.51
C LEU A 227 39.05 22.33 -12.07
N ASP A 228 39.42 23.15 -13.03
CA ASP A 228 40.75 23.17 -13.66
C ASP A 228 41.82 23.21 -12.56
N PRO A 229 42.79 22.29 -12.53
CA PRO A 229 43.85 22.29 -11.51
C PRO A 229 44.65 23.60 -11.48
N ASP A 230 44.63 24.38 -12.56
CA ASP A 230 45.31 25.68 -12.68
C ASP A 230 44.58 26.83 -11.95
N GLU A 231 43.30 26.71 -11.58
CA GLU A 231 42.60 27.72 -10.75
C GLU A 231 42.91 27.58 -9.25
N ARG A 232 43.51 26.47 -8.79
CA ARG A 232 43.77 26.24 -7.36
C ARG A 232 45.02 26.91 -6.81
N LEU A 233 45.85 27.53 -7.65
CA LEU A 233 47.15 28.09 -7.22
C LEU A 233 47.34 29.60 -7.47
N SER A 234 46.35 30.32 -8.02
CA SER A 234 46.48 31.77 -8.22
C SER A 234 45.81 32.59 -7.10
N LEU A 235 46.31 32.45 -5.88
CA LEU A 235 46.08 33.38 -4.77
C LEU A 235 47.39 34.15 -4.53
N ALA A 236 47.80 34.94 -5.53
CA ALA A 236 48.85 35.93 -5.34
C ALA A 236 48.23 37.19 -4.67
N PRO A 237 48.74 37.65 -3.51
CA PRO A 237 48.31 38.92 -2.94
C PRO A 237 48.87 40.06 -3.80
N ALA A 238 48.00 40.73 -4.54
CA ALA A 238 48.31 42.04 -5.10
C ALA A 238 48.43 43.03 -3.94
N GLY A 239 49.68 43.33 -3.56
CA GLY A 239 49.97 44.38 -2.58
C GLY A 239 49.56 45.76 -3.12
N PRO A 240 49.19 46.72 -2.26
CA PRO A 240 49.11 48.10 -2.67
C PRO A 240 50.52 48.72 -2.65
N ALA A 241 50.95 49.18 -3.82
CA ALA A 241 51.91 50.27 -3.91
C ALA A 241 51.15 51.57 -3.63
N HIS A 242 51.48 52.24 -2.52
CA HIS A 242 51.70 53.69 -2.38
C HIS A 242 51.76 54.08 -0.90
#